data_AF-A0A7X8M013-F1
#
_entry.id   AF-A0A7X8M013-F1
#
_cell.length_a   1.000
_cell.length_b   1.000
_cell.length_c   1.000
_cell.angle_alpha   90.00
_cell.angle_beta   90.00
_cell.angle_gamma   90.00
#
_symmetry.space_group_name_H-M   'P 1'
#
loop_
_entity.id
_entity.type
_entity.pdbx_description
1 polymer ?
#
loop_
_entity_poly.entity_id
_entity_poly.type
_entity_poly.pdbx_seq_one_letter_code
_entity_poly.pdbx_strand_id
1 'polypeptide(L)'
;MDKTANEDTTAFAEAMRVIGWEYEVKDISEDSYDMLMNKRKVALAYKDRFEGEDNGTWGDMLIEQTDYVLQGKEEYLKHLARYIYVCRK
;
A
#
# COMPACT_ATOMS: atom_id res chain seq x y z
N MET A 1 -13.53 -10.27 -7.25
CA MET A 1 -12.32 -10.94 -6.76
C MET A 1 -12.29 -10.66 -5.28
N ASP A 2 -12.50 -11.67 -4.45
CA ASP A 2 -12.51 -11.48 -3.01
C ASP A 2 -11.15 -10.94 -2.57
N LYS A 3 -11.16 -9.99 -1.63
CA LYS A 3 -9.90 -9.46 -1.11
C LYS A 3 -9.21 -10.54 -0.29
N THR A 4 -7.90 -10.63 -0.45
CA THR A 4 -7.05 -11.51 0.35
C THR A 4 -7.27 -11.23 1.84
N ALA A 5 -7.58 -12.28 2.60
CA ALA A 5 -7.82 -12.17 4.03
C ALA A 5 -6.51 -12.07 4.84
N ASN A 6 -5.49 -12.80 4.40
CA ASN A 6 -4.15 -12.85 4.98
C ASN A 6 -3.14 -13.38 3.94
N GLU A 7 -1.85 -13.39 4.27
CA GLU A 7 -0.78 -13.87 3.42
C GLU A 7 -1.04 -15.26 2.79
N ASP A 8 -1.59 -16.19 3.56
CA ASP A 8 -1.81 -17.57 3.12
C ASP A 8 -2.98 -17.72 2.15
N THR A 9 -3.86 -16.74 2.07
CA THR A 9 -5.02 -16.73 1.16
C THR A 9 -4.76 -15.98 -0.14
N THR A 10 -3.51 -15.55 -0.38
CA THR A 10 -3.17 -14.98 -1.68
C THR A 10 -3.14 -16.06 -2.76
N ALA A 11 -3.48 -15.68 -4.00
CA ALA A 11 -3.30 -16.54 -5.17
C ALA A 11 -1.84 -17.00 -5.33
N PHE A 12 -0.88 -16.21 -4.88
CA PHE A 12 0.54 -16.58 -4.88
C PHE A 12 0.83 -17.70 -3.87
N ALA A 13 0.41 -17.55 -2.61
CA ALA A 13 0.56 -18.58 -1.59
C ALA A 13 -0.13 -19.89 -1.99
N GLU A 14 -1.32 -19.80 -2.58
CA GLU A 14 -2.02 -20.97 -3.12
C GLU A 14 -1.22 -21.67 -4.23
N ALA A 15 -0.69 -20.91 -5.19
CA ALA A 15 0.14 -21.47 -6.25
C ALA A 15 1.41 -22.14 -5.71
N MET A 16 2.10 -21.51 -4.75
CA MET A 16 3.33 -22.05 -4.14
C MET A 16 3.06 -23.37 -3.40
N ARG A 17 1.93 -23.48 -2.68
CA ARG A 17 1.51 -24.72 -2.03
C ARG A 17 1.27 -25.85 -3.04
N VAL A 18 0.60 -25.56 -4.15
CA VAL A 18 0.32 -26.56 -5.20
C VAL A 18 1.59 -27.12 -5.81
N ILE A 19 2.61 -26.28 -6.01
CA ILE A 19 3.90 -26.70 -6.58
C ILE A 19 4.90 -27.22 -5.53
N GLY A 20 4.56 -27.16 -4.25
CA GLY A 20 5.41 -27.62 -3.15
C GLY A 20 6.68 -26.78 -2.95
N TRP A 21 6.65 -25.49 -3.28
CA TRP A 21 7.78 -24.60 -3.07
C TRP A 21 7.69 -23.90 -1.71
N GLU A 22 8.83 -23.86 -1.02
CA GLU A 22 8.97 -23.10 0.21
C GLU A 22 9.12 -21.61 -0.10
N TYR A 23 8.50 -20.77 0.74
CA TYR A 23 8.59 -19.33 0.67
C TYR A 23 8.55 -18.72 2.07
N GLU A 24 9.18 -17.57 2.21
CA GLU A 24 9.02 -16.70 3.37
C GLU A 24 8.05 -15.57 3.01
N VAL A 25 7.23 -15.15 3.97
CA VAL A 25 6.36 -13.98 3.82
C VAL A 25 6.82 -12.88 4.76
N LYS A 26 6.92 -11.67 4.23
CA LYS A 26 6.98 -10.45 5.02
C LYS A 26 5.71 -9.63 4.82
N ASP A 27 4.95 -9.44 5.89
CA ASP A 27 3.88 -8.44 5.94
C ASP A 27 4.52 -7.04 6.04
N ILE A 28 4.19 -6.17 5.09
CA ILE A 28 4.63 -4.77 5.04
C ILE A 28 3.42 -3.82 5.04
N SER A 29 2.24 -4.30 5.44
CA SER A 29 1.00 -3.53 5.39
C SER A 29 1.09 -2.28 6.26
N GLU A 30 1.64 -2.39 7.47
CA GLU A 30 1.86 -1.24 8.36
C GLU A 30 2.88 -0.25 7.78
N ASP A 31 4.03 -0.73 7.33
CA ASP A 31 5.07 0.10 6.70
C ASP A 31 4.49 0.88 5.50
N SER A 32 3.62 0.23 4.72
CA SER A 32 2.99 0.84 3.55
C SER A 32 1.94 1.91 3.93
N TYR A 33 1.20 1.70 5.02
CA TYR A 33 0.30 2.71 5.58
C TYR A 33 1.07 3.95 6.04
N ASP A 34 2.12 3.75 6.83
CA ASP A 34 2.95 4.82 7.37
C ASP A 34 3.63 5.62 6.25
N MET A 35 4.10 4.93 5.20
CA MET A 35 4.64 5.55 4.00
C MET A 35 3.61 6.45 3.31
N LEU A 36 2.37 5.98 3.09
CA LEU A 36 1.33 6.80 2.46
C LEU A 36 0.90 7.98 3.35
N MET A 37 0.83 7.79 4.67
CA MET A 37 0.57 8.87 5.63
C MET A 37 1.64 9.95 5.54
N ASN A 38 2.92 9.56 5.49
CA ASN A 38 4.01 10.50 5.32
C ASN A 38 3.96 11.21 3.96
N LYS A 39 3.70 10.46 2.87
CA LYS A 39 3.51 11.05 1.53
C LYS A 39 2.40 12.11 1.54
N ARG A 40 1.27 11.83 2.18
CA ARG A 40 0.16 12.78 2.33
C ARG A 40 0.59 14.04 3.06
N LYS A 41 1.23 13.88 4.23
CA LYS A 41 1.70 14.98 5.05
C LYS A 41 2.63 15.91 4.26
N VAL A 42 3.57 15.33 3.52
CA VAL A 42 4.48 16.11 2.66
C VAL A 42 3.72 16.78 1.53
N ALA A 43 2.86 16.07 0.80
CA ALA A 43 2.09 16.65 -0.31
C ALA A 43 1.24 17.86 0.14
N LEU A 44 0.59 17.77 1.30
CA LEU A 44 -0.16 18.89 1.89
C LEU A 44 0.74 20.06 2.29
N ALA A 45 1.91 19.78 2.88
CA ALA A 45 2.87 20.82 3.29
C ALA A 45 3.45 21.61 2.11
N TYR A 46 3.47 21.02 0.92
CA TYR A 46 3.98 21.64 -0.31
C TYR A 46 2.85 22.10 -1.26
N LYS A 47 1.58 22.08 -0.83
CA LYS A 47 0.43 22.42 -1.68
C LYS A 47 0.58 23.81 -2.32
N ASP A 48 0.86 24.83 -1.51
CA ASP A 48 1.02 26.21 -1.99
C ASP A 48 2.17 26.35 -3.00
N ARG A 49 3.20 25.49 -2.89
CA ARG A 49 4.31 25.46 -3.84
C ARG A 49 3.89 24.87 -5.18
N PHE A 50 3.07 23.82 -5.18
CA PHE A 50 2.48 23.30 -6.42
C PHE A 50 1.62 24.35 -7.11
N GLU A 51 0.81 25.09 -6.35
CA GLU A 51 0.00 26.17 -6.91
C GLU A 51 0.87 27.30 -7.48
N GLY A 52 1.92 27.73 -6.74
CA GLY A 52 2.84 28.78 -7.19
C GLY A 52 3.70 28.42 -8.41
N GLU A 53 3.89 27.13 -8.69
CA GLU A 53 4.62 26.61 -9.85
C GLU A 53 3.69 26.21 -11.02
N ASP A 54 2.40 26.57 -10.97
CA ASP A 54 1.35 26.19 -11.96
C ASP A 54 1.18 24.66 -12.11
N ASN A 55 1.49 23.92 -11.04
CA ASN A 55 1.42 22.46 -10.94
C ASN A 55 0.29 22.00 -9.98
N GLY A 56 -0.68 22.86 -9.67
CA GLY A 56 -1.72 22.59 -8.67
C GLY A 56 -2.46 21.27 -8.87
N THR A 57 -2.89 20.98 -10.11
CA THR A 57 -3.57 19.71 -10.45
C THR A 57 -2.71 18.48 -10.19
N TRP A 58 -1.39 18.60 -10.37
CA TRP A 58 -0.47 17.50 -10.06
C TRP A 58 -0.34 17.28 -8.55
N GLY A 59 -0.30 18.36 -7.78
CA GLY A 59 -0.34 18.34 -6.32
C GLY A 59 -1.63 17.69 -5.79
N ASP A 60 -2.79 18.08 -6.35
CA ASP A 60 -4.09 17.51 -5.98
C ASP A 60 -4.13 16.00 -6.26
N MET A 61 -3.70 15.57 -7.46
CA MET A 61 -3.60 14.15 -7.82
C MET A 61 -2.71 13.37 -6.82
N LEU A 62 -1.59 13.93 -6.38
CA LEU A 62 -0.73 13.28 -5.38
C LEU A 62 -1.41 13.12 -4.02
N ILE A 63 -2.21 14.11 -3.62
CA ILE A 63 -2.99 14.08 -2.37
C ILE A 63 -4.09 13.03 -2.47
N GLU A 64 -4.86 13.04 -3.56
CA GLU A 64 -5.96 12.09 -3.81
C GLU A 64 -5.49 10.64 -3.77
N GLN A 65 -4.31 10.34 -4.34
CA GLN A 65 -3.70 9.00 -4.28
C GLN A 65 -3.45 8.50 -2.85
N THR A 66 -3.44 9.40 -1.88
CA THR A 66 -3.24 9.06 -0.46
C THR A 66 -4.53 8.98 0.33
N ASP A 67 -5.69 9.34 -0.23
CA ASP A 67 -6.93 9.52 0.55
C ASP A 67 -7.38 8.29 1.33
N TYR A 68 -7.05 7.09 0.86
CA TYR A 68 -7.45 5.86 1.55
C TYR A 68 -6.88 5.74 2.97
N VAL A 69 -5.74 6.38 3.27
CA VAL A 69 -5.18 6.38 4.63
C VAL A 69 -6.07 7.11 5.65
N LEU A 70 -6.97 7.99 5.17
CA LEU A 70 -7.91 8.73 6.00
C LEU A 70 -9.01 7.85 6.60
N GLN A 71 -9.22 6.64 6.06
CA GLN A 71 -10.13 5.66 6.64
C GLN A 71 -9.59 5.05 7.95
N GLY A 72 -8.32 5.34 8.28
CA GLY A 72 -7.64 4.80 9.45
C GLY A 72 -6.86 3.52 9.16
N LYS A 73 -5.94 3.19 10.06
CA LYS A 73 -5.02 2.05 9.90
C LYS A 73 -5.77 0.72 9.77
N GLU A 74 -6.76 0.47 10.63
CA GLU A 74 -7.52 -0.79 10.61
C GLU A 74 -8.21 -1.05 9.26
N GLU A 75 -8.94 -0.07 8.74
CA GLU A 75 -9.63 -0.19 7.46
C GLU A 75 -8.66 -0.28 6.29
N TYR A 76 -7.53 0.44 6.37
CA TYR A 76 -6.44 0.32 5.40
C TYR A 76 -5.90 -1.11 5.34
N LEU A 77 -5.52 -1.68 6.48
CA LEU A 77 -4.92 -3.02 6.56
C LEU A 77 -5.87 -4.09 6.02
N LYS A 78 -7.17 -3.97 6.31
CA LYS A 78 -8.19 -4.89 5.79
C LYS A 78 -8.32 -4.86 4.26
N HIS A 79 -8.09 -3.71 3.64
CA HIS A 79 -8.41 -3.50 2.23
C HIS A 79 -7.20 -3.36 1.31
N LEU A 80 -6.04 -3.03 1.86
CA LEU A 80 -4.80 -2.75 1.13
C LEU A 80 -3.60 -3.48 1.77
N ALA A 81 -3.82 -4.62 2.42
CA ALA A 81 -2.74 -5.47 2.90
C ALA A 81 -1.69 -5.74 1.81
N ARG A 82 -0.41 -5.70 2.19
CA ARG A 82 0.74 -5.86 1.31
C ARG A 82 1.70 -6.90 1.90
N TYR A 83 1.95 -7.93 1.10
CA TYR A 83 2.86 -9.02 1.45
C TYR A 83 3.97 -9.10 0.41
N ILE A 84 5.20 -9.30 0.88
CA ILE A 84 6.35 -9.66 0.05
C ILE A 84 6.63 -11.14 0.26
N TYR A 85 6.59 -11.91 -0.84
CA TYR A 85 6.96 -13.32 -0.84
C TYR A 85 8.40 -13.46 -1.31
N VAL A 86 9.22 -14.16 -0.53
CA VAL A 86 10.61 -14.45 -0.85
C VAL A 86 10.75 -15.96 -1.07
N CYS A 87 10.85 -16.36 -2.33
CA CYS A 87 11.17 -17.74 -2.71
C CYS A 87 12.68 -17.92 -2.76
N ARG A 88 13.20 -18.94 -2.08
CA ARG A 88 14.62 -19.32 -2.15
C ARG A 88 14.74 -20.60 -2.96
N LYS A 89 15.82 -20.72 -3.71
CA LYS A 89 16.15 -21.88 -4.56
C LYS A 89 17.07 -22.84 -3.83
#